data_AF-A0A352XQK5-F1
#
_entry.id   AF-A0A352XQK5-F1
#
_cell.length_a   1.000
_cell.length_b   1.000
_cell.length_c   1.000
_cell.angle_alpha   90.00
_cell.angle_beta   90.00
_cell.angle_gamma   90.00
#
_symmetry.space_group_name_H-M   'P 1'
#
loop_
_entity.id
_entity.type
_entity.pdbx_description
1 polymer ?
#
loop_
_entity_poly.entity_id
_entity_poly.type
_entity_poly.pdbx_seq_one_letter_code
_entity_poly.pdbx_strand_id
1 'polypeptide(L)' 'YFFVRDQIRYQKQVRHFLLEAIGGDTTLHDHEYDMVEWFPLPEACRRLSYQNEVKILYQAEDVLRRWLESQRKEGHE' A
#
# COMPACT_ATOMS: atom_id res chain seq x y z
N TYR A 1 -0.30 -6.49 15.57
CA TYR A 1 0.22 -5.92 16.83
C TYR A 1 -0.85 -6.06 17.91
N PHE A 2 -0.47 -5.92 19.18
CA PHE A 2 -1.45 -5.83 20.29
C PHE A 2 -1.62 -4.37 20.70
N PHE A 3 -2.83 -3.98 21.10
CA PHE A 3 -3.08 -2.69 21.75
C PHE A 3 -4.06 -2.88 22.90
N VAL A 4 -4.04 -1.96 23.87
CA VAL A 4 -4.93 -1.98 25.04
C VAL A 4 -5.87 -0.79 24.95
N ARG A 5 -7.16 -1.04 25.17
CA ARG A 5 -8.18 -0.01 25.31
C ARG A 5 -9.15 -0.45 26.40
N ASP A 6 -9.51 0.46 27.32
CA ASP A 6 -10.44 0.18 28.42
C ASP A 6 -10.09 -1.08 29.24
N GLN A 7 -8.79 -1.28 29.53
CA GLN A 7 -8.22 -2.46 30.21
C GLN A 7 -8.38 -3.79 29.45
N ILE A 8 -8.87 -3.78 28.21
CA ILE A 8 -8.99 -4.95 27.34
C ILE A 8 -7.82 -4.99 26.36
N ARG A 9 -7.16 -6.14 26.25
CA ARG A 9 -6.07 -6.39 25.30
C ARG A 9 -6.62 -6.94 23.99
N TYR A 10 -6.36 -6.24 22.89
CA TYR A 10 -6.80 -6.62 21.55
C TYR A 10 -5.62 -7.14 20.71
N GLN A 11 -5.84 -8.22 19.98
CA GLN A 11 -4.90 -8.73 18.97
C GLN A 11 -5.35 -8.29 17.58
N LYS A 12 -4.60 -7.39 16.94
CA LYS A 12 -4.87 -6.96 15.56
C LYS A 12 -3.91 -7.64 14.58
N GLN A 13 -4.47 -8.28 13.56
CA GLN A 13 -3.75 -8.75 12.38
C GLN A 13 -4.05 -7.80 11.22
N VAL A 14 -3.03 -7.44 10.45
CA VAL A 14 -3.17 -6.56 9.28
C VAL A 14 -2.56 -7.29 8.09
N ARG A 15 -3.31 -7.38 6.99
CA ARG A 15 -2.87 -7.93 5.70
C ARG A 15 -2.86 -6.80 4.68
N HIS A 16 -1.83 -6.78 3.85
CA HIS A 16 -1.63 -5.76 2.82
C HIS A 16 -1.78 -6.42 1.46
N PHE A 17 -2.43 -5.73 0.53
CA PHE A 17 -2.66 -6.18 -0.83
C PHE A 17 -2.17 -5.10 -1.80
N LEU A 18 -1.53 -5.53 -2.88
CA LEU A 18 -1.17 -4.66 -3.99
C LEU A 18 -2.26 -4.77 -5.06
N LEU A 19 -2.81 -3.65 -5.49
CA LEU A 19 -3.94 -3.58 -6.41
C LEU A 19 -3.63 -2.63 -7.56
N GLU A 20 -4.18 -2.93 -8.73
CA GLU A 20 -4.22 -2.01 -9.86
C GLU A 20 -5.47 -1.13 -9.75
N ALA A 21 -5.29 0.18 -9.85
CA ALA A 21 -6.41 1.11 -9.92
C ALA A 21 -7.00 1.12 -11.33
N ILE A 22 -8.21 0.60 -11.48
CA ILE A 22 -8.92 0.52 -12.78
C ILE A 22 -9.80 1.74 -13.08
N GLY A 23 -9.85 2.72 -12.18
CA GLY A 23 -10.67 3.93 -12.28
C GLY A 23 -10.99 4.53 -10.91
N GLY A 24 -11.88 5.53 -10.89
CA GLY A 24 -12.28 6.27 -9.69
C GLY A 24 -11.65 7.66 -9.60
N ASP A 25 -12.10 8.43 -8.59
CA ASP A 25 -11.62 9.78 -8.31
C ASP A 25 -11.22 9.88 -6.83
N THR A 26 -9.99 10.33 -6.56
CA THR A 26 -9.47 10.45 -5.20
C THR A 26 -10.18 11.52 -4.38
N THR A 27 -10.91 12.44 -5.03
CA THR A 27 -11.72 13.47 -4.36
C THR A 27 -12.99 12.91 -3.72
N LEU A 28 -13.38 11.67 -4.04
CA LEU A 28 -14.53 10.99 -3.46
C LEU A 28 -14.18 10.25 -2.16
N HIS A 29 -13.12 10.67 -1.45
CA HIS A 29 -12.76 10.09 -0.17
C HIS A 29 -13.80 10.42 0.91
N ASP A 30 -13.93 9.54 1.90
CA ASP A 30 -14.79 9.80 3.05
C ASP A 30 -14.05 10.62 4.14
N HIS A 31 -14.60 10.61 5.35
CA HIS A 31 -14.10 11.37 6.48
C HIS A 31 -12.92 10.69 7.21
N GLU A 32 -12.49 9.49 6.81
CA GLU A 32 -11.33 8.84 7.43
C GLU A 32 -10.01 9.55 7.10
N TYR A 33 -9.95 10.25 5.97
CA TYR A 33 -8.77 10.97 5.51
C TYR A 33 -9.13 12.37 5.02
N ASP A 34 -8.30 13.35 5.35
CA ASP A 34 -8.49 14.74 4.91
C ASP A 34 -8.08 14.96 3.44
N MET A 35 -7.18 14.11 2.91
CA MET A 35 -6.61 14.26 1.56
C MET A 35 -6.15 12.90 1.01
N VAL A 36 -6.45 12.64 -0.27
CA VAL A 36 -6.01 11.45 -1.00
C VAL A 36 -5.41 11.87 -2.34
N GLU A 37 -4.15 11.46 -2.57
CA GLU A 37 -3.37 11.85 -3.74
C GLU A 37 -2.53 10.66 -4.25
N TRP A 38 -2.25 10.67 -5.55
CA TRP A 38 -1.33 9.72 -6.18
C TRP A 38 0.10 10.27 -6.13
N PHE A 39 1.04 9.41 -5.75
CA PHE A 39 2.46 9.75 -5.70
C PHE A 39 3.30 8.75 -6.48
N PRO A 40 4.41 9.20 -7.09
CA PRO A 40 5.48 8.30 -7.46
C PRO A 40 5.97 7.52 -6.24
N LEU A 41 6.25 6.22 -6.41
CA LEU A 41 6.67 5.35 -5.32
C LEU A 41 7.84 5.90 -4.47
N PRO A 42 8.92 6.49 -5.06
CA PRO A 42 10.01 7.05 -4.26
C PRO A 42 9.59 8.24 -3.39
N GLU A 43 8.59 9.00 -3.83
CA GLU A 43 8.03 10.11 -3.07
C GLU A 43 7.13 9.60 -1.94
N ALA A 44 6.28 8.61 -2.23
CA ALA A 44 5.45 7.95 -1.22
C ALA A 44 6.31 7.41 -0.06
N CYS A 45 7.43 6.73 -0.36
CA CYS A 45 8.37 6.25 0.66
C CYS A 45 8.94 7.35 1.57
N ARG A 46 9.06 8.59 1.08
CA ARG A 46 9.56 9.73 1.87
C ARG A 46 8.46 10.40 2.70
N ARG A 47 7.21 10.33 2.26
CA ARG A 47 6.06 10.95 2.94
C ARG A 47 5.50 10.09 4.08
N LEU A 48 5.70 8.78 4.04
CA LEU A 48 5.22 7.88 5.09
C LEU A 48 5.88 8.18 6.44
N SER A 49 5.04 8.28 7.48
CA SER A 49 5.50 8.57 8.84
C SER A 49 6.07 7.34 9.55
N TYR A 50 5.60 6.13 9.19
CA TYR A 50 5.98 4.90 9.87
C TYR A 50 6.92 4.04 9.03
N GLN A 51 8.07 3.70 9.60
CA GLN A 51 9.08 2.86 8.94
C GLN A 51 8.55 1.48 8.51
N ASN A 52 7.56 0.93 9.22
CA ASN A 52 6.95 -0.34 8.84
C ASN A 52 6.15 -0.22 7.53
N GLU A 53 5.49 0.90 7.29
CA GLU A 53 4.75 1.16 6.06
C GLU A 53 5.71 1.34 4.88
N VAL A 54 6.86 1.99 5.12
CA VAL A 54 7.92 2.12 4.11
C VAL A 54 8.43 0.74 3.65
N LYS A 55 8.60 -0.21 4.58
CA LYS A 55 8.99 -1.60 4.24
C LYS A 55 7.97 -2.29 3.35
N ILE A 56 6.68 -2.02 3.56
CA ILE A 56 5.60 -2.59 2.74
C ILE A 56 5.67 -2.04 1.31
N LEU A 57 5.95 -0.74 1.12
CA LEU A 57 6.13 -0.17 -0.21
C LEU A 57 7.33 -0.78 -0.96
N TYR A 58 8.45 -1.04 -0.28
CA TYR A 58 9.57 -1.74 -0.92
C TYR A 58 9.23 -3.17 -1.33
N GLN A 59 8.43 -3.89 -0.53
CA GLN A 59 7.94 -5.22 -0.91
C GLN A 59 6.99 -5.13 -2.12
N ALA A 60 6.11 -4.13 -2.14
CA ALA A 60 5.22 -3.88 -3.27
C ALA A 60 6.01 -3.58 -4.56
N GLU A 61 7.12 -2.84 -4.46
CA GLU A 61 8.01 -2.58 -5.61
C GLU A 61 8.58 -3.86 -6.21
N ASP A 62 9.12 -4.75 -5.36
CA ASP A 62 9.70 -6.02 -5.79
C ASP A 62 8.64 -6.93 -6.43
N VAL A 63 7.43 -7.01 -5.86
CA VAL A 63 6.32 -7.76 -6.46
C VAL A 63 5.93 -7.17 -7.81
N LEU A 64 5.82 -5.84 -7.91
CA LEU A 64 5.44 -5.17 -9.15
C LEU A 64 6.49 -5.39 -10.24
N ARG A 65 7.79 -5.30 -9.90
CA ARG A 65 8.89 -5.57 -10.83
C ARG A 65 8.82 -7.00 -11.37
N ARG A 66 8.67 -7.99 -10.49
CA ARG A 66 8.55 -9.41 -10.90
C ARG A 66 7.33 -9.66 -11.77
N TRP A 67 6.20 -9.03 -11.45
CA TRP A 67 4.99 -9.14 -12.25
C TRP A 67 5.16 -8.50 -13.64
N LEU A 68 5.76 -7.31 -13.74
CA LEU A 68 6.05 -6.68 -15.03
C LEU A 68 7.03 -7.51 -15.89
N GLU A 69 8.00 -8.16 -15.26
CA GLU A 69 8.93 -9.06 -15.94
C GLU A 69 8.23 -10.32 -16.48
N SER A 70 7.26 -10.88 -15.76
CA SER A 70 6.50 -12.04 -16.23
C SER A 70 5.60 -11.68 -17.41
N GLN A 71 4.92 -10.53 -17.36
CA GLN A 71 4.08 -10.05 -18.46
C GLN A 71 4.87 -9.82 -19.75
N ARG A 72 6.13 -9.35 -19.66
CA ARG A 72 7.00 -9.18 -20.84
C ARG A 72 7.45 -10.49 -21.48
N LYS A 73 7.58 -11.57 -20.70
CA LYS A 73 7.94 -12.89 -21.22
C LYS A 73 6.77 -13.55 -21.95
N GLU A 74 5.55 -13.40 -21.41
CA GLU A 74 4.33 -13.94 -21.99
C GLU A 74 3.90 -13.22 -23.28
N GLY A 75 4.22 -11.93 -23.44
CA GLY A 75 3.94 -11.17 -24.67
C GLY A 75 4.94 -11.38 -25.82
N HIS A 76 5.95 -12.25 -25.64
CA HIS A 76 7.02 -12.50 -26.61
C HIS A 76 7.07 -13.97 -27.10
N GLU A 77 5.99 -14.73 -26.84
CA GLU A 77 5.69 -16.07 -27.37
C GLU A 77 4.49 -16.03 -28.34
#